data_AF-A0A1H5MAY3-F1
#
_entry.id   AF-A0A1H5MAY3-F1
#
_cell.length_a   1.000
_cell.length_b   1.000
_cell.length_c   1.000
_cell.angle_alpha   90.00
_cell.angle_beta   90.00
_cell.angle_gamma   90.00
#
_symmetry.space_group_name_H-M   'P 1'
#
loop_
_entity.id
_entity.type
_entity.pdbx_description
1 polymer ?
#
loop_
_entity_poly.entity_id
_entity_poly.type
_entity_poly.pdbx_seq_one_letter_code
_entity_poly.pdbx_strand_id
1 'polypeptide(L)'
;MWSAIASVLLGVAGWLVTSFFGKPWVDFMNLGSQVHEEITYTANVRGMLADAEGFKQAALSLRRFAAKVLATNVTTSPLLRLFLSKSGYDLTKASGGLIGMSNSLGSSDGSLALHLSAVQASLKLPRDYSDEFLRQIETRMAGRSG
;
A
#
# COMPACT_ATOMS: atom_id res chain seq x y z
N MET A 1 -38.38 24.47 -17.10
CA MET A 1 -38.40 23.06 -16.62
C MET A 1 -37.03 22.38 -16.74
N TRP A 2 -36.37 22.42 -17.90
CA TRP A 2 -35.03 21.81 -18.08
C TRP A 2 -33.94 22.31 -17.13
N SER A 3 -33.94 23.60 -16.81
CA SER A 3 -32.99 24.21 -15.86
C SER A 3 -33.16 23.68 -14.42
N ALA A 4 -34.39 23.41 -13.99
CA ALA A 4 -34.68 22.85 -12.66
C ALA A 4 -34.30 21.36 -12.57
N ILE A 5 -34.51 20.60 -13.64
CA ILE A 5 -34.09 19.20 -13.73
C ILE A 5 -32.55 19.12 -13.74
N ALA A 6 -31.88 20.00 -14.48
CA ALA A 6 -30.42 20.06 -14.53
C ALA A 6 -29.80 20.43 -13.17
N SER A 7 -30.37 21.41 -12.44
CA SER A 7 -29.86 21.77 -11.12
C SER A 7 -30.13 20.69 -10.06
N VAL A 8 -31.25 19.98 -10.13
CA VAL A 8 -31.51 18.81 -9.26
C VAL A 8 -30.55 17.66 -9.57
N LEU A 9 -30.32 17.34 -10.86
CA LEU A 9 -29.37 16.31 -11.26
C LEU A 9 -27.93 16.66 -10.87
N LEU A 10 -27.52 17.92 -11.00
CA LEU A 10 -26.22 18.41 -10.53
C LEU A 10 -26.11 18.37 -9.00
N GLY A 11 -27.17 18.70 -8.28
CA GLY A 11 -27.21 18.59 -6.82
C GLY A 11 -27.07 17.15 -6.32
N VAL A 12 -27.79 16.21 -6.95
CA VAL A 12 -27.70 14.77 -6.64
C VAL A 12 -26.34 14.20 -7.04
N ALA A 13 -25.81 14.59 -8.19
CA ALA A 13 -24.47 14.18 -8.63
C ALA A 13 -23.37 14.71 -7.69
N GLY A 14 -23.46 15.97 -7.27
CA GLY A 14 -22.56 16.57 -6.28
C GLY A 14 -22.62 15.84 -4.94
N TRP A 15 -23.83 15.52 -4.46
CA TRP A 15 -24.01 14.74 -3.24
C TRP A 15 -23.42 13.34 -3.36
N LEU A 16 -23.68 12.63 -4.47
CA LEU A 16 -23.17 11.28 -4.71
C LEU A 16 -21.64 11.24 -4.78
N VAL A 17 -21.01 12.20 -5.46
CA VAL A 17 -19.55 12.33 -5.51
C VAL A 17 -19.00 12.57 -4.10
N THR A 18 -19.61 13.47 -3.34
CA THR A 18 -19.11 13.81 -2.00
C THR A 18 -19.28 12.64 -1.01
N SER A 19 -20.44 11.97 -1.01
CA SER A 19 -20.76 10.90 -0.06
C SER A 19 -20.07 9.58 -0.38
N PHE A 20 -19.92 9.22 -1.66
CA PHE A 20 -19.34 7.92 -2.05
C PHE A 20 -17.86 7.98 -2.43
N PHE A 21 -17.32 9.15 -2.80
CA PHE A 21 -15.89 9.30 -3.09
C PHE A 21 -15.14 10.08 -2.02
N GLY A 22 -15.71 11.14 -1.45
CA GLY A 22 -14.98 12.06 -0.57
C GLY A 22 -14.34 11.36 0.64
N LYS A 23 -15.16 10.84 1.56
CA LYS A 23 -14.66 10.20 2.78
C LYS A 23 -13.83 8.93 2.50
N PRO A 24 -14.28 7.98 1.66
CA PRO A 24 -13.50 6.77 1.40
C PRO A 24 -12.15 7.05 0.71
N TRP A 25 -12.08 8.06 -0.15
CA TRP A 25 -10.81 8.49 -0.75
C TRP A 25 -9.84 9.06 0.28
N VAL A 26 -10.32 9.94 1.16
CA VAL A 26 -9.50 10.51 2.24
C VAL A 26 -9.01 9.40 3.18
N ASP A 27 -9.89 8.47 3.55
CA ASP A 27 -9.53 7.34 4.40
C ASP A 27 -8.46 6.45 3.72
N PHE A 28 -8.55 6.25 2.40
CA PHE A 28 -7.52 5.55 1.61
C PHE A 28 -6.18 6.31 1.60
N MET A 29 -6.19 7.61 1.35
CA MET A 29 -4.96 8.43 1.35
C MET A 29 -4.29 8.43 2.72
N ASN A 30 -5.07 8.53 3.79
CA ASN A 30 -4.58 8.42 5.15
C ASN A 30 -3.96 7.04 5.43
N LEU A 31 -4.56 5.97 4.93
CA LEU A 31 -4.00 4.63 5.04
C LEU A 31 -2.65 4.52 4.31
N GLY A 32 -2.54 5.09 3.11
CA GLY A 32 -1.27 5.15 2.37
C GLY A 32 -0.17 5.89 3.15
N SER A 33 -0.51 7.03 3.76
CA SER A 33 0.41 7.78 4.62
C SER A 33 0.86 6.97 5.85
N GLN A 34 -0.07 6.31 6.54
CA GLN A 34 0.25 5.47 7.70
C GLN A 34 1.14 4.28 7.33
N VAL A 35 0.92 3.68 6.15
CA VAL A 35 1.79 2.61 5.64
C VAL A 35 3.19 3.13 5.38
N HIS A 36 3.32 4.32 4.78
CA HIS A 36 4.63 4.91 4.51
C HIS A 36 5.40 5.24 5.80
N GLU A 37 4.70 5.77 6.80
CA GLU A 37 5.27 6.03 8.13
C GLU A 37 5.77 4.74 8.78
N GLU A 38 4.97 3.67 8.76
CA GLU A 38 5.34 2.38 9.33
C GLU A 38 6.54 1.74 8.61
N ILE A 39 6.60 1.85 7.28
CA ILE A 39 7.76 1.40 6.48
C ILE A 39 9.03 2.13 6.94
N THR A 40 8.93 3.45 7.12
CA THR A 40 10.06 4.30 7.55
C THR A 40 10.50 3.93 8.96
N TYR A 41 9.56 3.73 9.88
CA TYR A 41 9.84 3.28 11.24
C TYR A 41 10.53 1.91 11.23
N THR A 42 10.01 0.97 10.46
CA THR A 42 10.54 -0.40 10.36
C THR A 42 11.97 -0.42 9.81
N ALA A 43 12.30 0.47 8.86
CA ALA A 43 13.67 0.61 8.35
C ALA A 43 14.65 1.02 9.46
N ASN A 44 14.23 1.91 10.38
CA ASN A 44 15.05 2.32 11.52
C ASN A 44 15.25 1.19 12.54
N VAL A 45 14.18 0.42 12.85
CA VAL A 45 14.27 -0.73 13.77
C VAL A 45 15.28 -1.76 13.26
N ARG A 46 15.33 -2.01 11.95
CA ARG A 46 16.32 -2.92 11.35
C ARG A 46 17.76 -2.44 11.53
N GLY A 47 18.00 -1.13 11.57
CA GLY A 47 19.31 -0.56 11.89
C GLY A 47 19.74 -0.82 13.34
N MET A 48 18.77 -1.06 14.23
CA MET A 48 18.95 -1.34 15.66
C MET A 48 18.90 -2.85 15.94
N LEU A 49 19.76 -3.63 15.25
CA LEU A 49 19.82 -5.11 15.21
C LEU A 49 19.79 -5.87 16.57
N ALA A 50 19.80 -5.18 17.71
CA ALA A 50 19.74 -5.75 19.05
C ALA A 50 18.32 -5.85 19.65
N ASP A 51 17.29 -5.24 19.03
CA ASP A 51 15.94 -5.21 19.59
C ASP A 51 15.00 -6.26 18.97
N ALA A 52 15.01 -7.46 19.54
CA ALA A 52 14.15 -8.56 19.13
C ALA A 52 12.64 -8.26 19.34
N GLU A 53 12.30 -7.47 20.36
CA GLU A 53 10.91 -7.13 20.65
C GLU A 53 10.41 -6.06 19.67
N GLY A 54 11.20 -5.02 19.40
CA GLY A 54 10.92 -4.04 18.36
C GLY A 54 10.77 -4.67 16.98
N PHE A 55 11.60 -5.65 16.66
CA PHE A 55 11.48 -6.41 15.41
C PHE A 55 10.14 -7.15 15.30
N LYS A 56 9.73 -7.85 16.37
CA LYS A 56 8.45 -8.56 16.41
C LYS A 56 7.28 -7.59 16.28
N GLN A 57 7.35 -6.44 16.95
CA GLN A 57 6.33 -5.40 16.88
C GLN A 57 6.22 -4.80 15.48
N ALA A 58 7.33 -4.48 14.83
CA ALA A 58 7.35 -4.00 13.44
C ALA A 58 6.73 -5.04 12.49
N ALA A 59 7.10 -6.32 12.63
CA ALA A 59 6.54 -7.40 11.82
C ALA A 59 5.02 -7.56 12.02
N LEU A 60 4.53 -7.41 13.25
CA LEU A 60 3.09 -7.44 13.54
C LEU A 60 2.37 -6.20 13.00
N SER A 61 2.97 -5.02 13.10
CA SER A 61 2.40 -3.78 12.58
C SER A 61 2.25 -3.84 11.06
N LEU A 62 3.27 -4.30 10.33
CA LEU A 62 3.20 -4.53 8.88
C LEU A 62 2.05 -5.48 8.50
N ARG A 63 1.87 -6.60 9.24
CA ARG A 63 0.75 -7.52 9.01
C ARG A 63 -0.61 -6.87 9.30
N ARG A 64 -0.70 -6.03 10.33
CA ARG A 64 -1.91 -5.27 10.65
C ARG A 64 -2.26 -4.30 9.52
N PHE A 65 -1.27 -3.60 8.96
CA PHE A 65 -1.50 -2.74 7.81
C PHE A 65 -1.86 -3.52 6.56
N ALA A 66 -1.25 -4.68 6.31
CA ALA A 66 -1.65 -5.56 5.23
C ALA A 66 -3.14 -5.95 5.32
N ALA A 67 -3.60 -6.29 6.53
CA ALA A 67 -5.00 -6.60 6.79
C ALA A 67 -5.92 -5.37 6.58
N LYS A 68 -5.51 -4.18 7.05
CA LYS A 68 -6.25 -2.93 6.83
C LYS A 68 -6.38 -2.61 5.33
N VAL A 69 -5.29 -2.68 4.58
CA VAL A 69 -5.26 -2.41 3.12
C VAL A 69 -6.18 -3.39 2.38
N LEU A 70 -6.12 -4.68 2.74
CA LEU A 70 -7.00 -5.68 2.16
C LEU A 70 -8.47 -5.43 2.53
N ALA A 71 -8.75 -5.09 3.78
CA ALA A 71 -10.10 -4.75 4.22
C ALA A 71 -10.64 -3.54 3.46
N THR A 72 -9.84 -2.47 3.27
CA THR A 72 -10.20 -1.32 2.44
C THR A 72 -10.54 -1.74 1.02
N ASN A 73 -9.79 -2.65 0.39
CA ASN A 73 -10.10 -3.14 -0.95
C ASN A 73 -11.47 -3.83 -1.04
N VAL A 74 -11.86 -4.54 0.02
CA VAL A 74 -13.14 -5.28 0.08
C VAL A 74 -14.31 -4.37 0.45
N THR A 75 -14.11 -3.38 1.32
CA THR A 75 -15.17 -2.49 1.80
C THR A 75 -15.37 -1.26 0.93
N THR A 76 -14.42 -0.94 0.05
CA THR A 76 -14.52 0.17 -0.89
C THR A 76 -15.60 -0.08 -1.94
N SER A 77 -16.34 0.97 -2.30
CA SER A 77 -17.37 0.90 -3.34
C SER A 77 -16.77 0.45 -4.69
N PRO A 78 -17.52 -0.28 -5.54
CA PRO A 78 -17.01 -0.75 -6.83
C PRO A 78 -16.50 0.38 -7.73
N LEU A 79 -17.13 1.56 -7.67
CA LEU A 79 -16.73 2.73 -8.44
C LEU A 79 -15.37 3.28 -7.98
N LEU A 80 -15.18 3.44 -6.67
CA LEU A 80 -13.89 3.89 -6.13
C LEU A 80 -12.81 2.83 -6.37
N ARG A 81 -13.13 1.54 -6.23
CA ARG A 81 -12.19 0.45 -6.53
C ARG A 81 -11.75 0.47 -8.00
N LEU A 82 -12.67 0.67 -8.93
CA LEU A 82 -12.37 0.82 -10.35
C LEU A 82 -11.49 2.05 -10.59
N PHE A 83 -11.80 3.17 -9.94
CA PHE A 83 -11.00 4.39 -10.03
C PHE A 83 -9.57 4.19 -9.51
N LEU A 84 -9.41 3.52 -8.36
CA LEU A 84 -8.11 3.19 -7.78
C LEU A 84 -7.29 2.31 -8.73
N SER A 85 -7.91 1.25 -9.25
CA SER A 85 -7.26 0.34 -10.20
C SER A 85 -6.83 1.05 -11.49
N LYS A 86 -7.71 1.87 -12.09
CA LYS A 86 -7.38 2.66 -13.29
C LYS A 86 -6.29 3.70 -13.03
N SER A 87 -6.26 4.23 -11.80
CA SER A 87 -5.21 5.14 -11.37
C SER A 87 -3.90 4.40 -11.11
N GLY A 88 -3.84 3.07 -11.16
CA GLY A 88 -2.62 2.28 -10.94
C GLY A 88 -2.35 1.93 -9.48
N TYR A 89 -3.32 2.11 -8.59
CA TYR A 89 -3.25 1.57 -7.23
C TYR A 89 -3.64 0.09 -7.24
N ASP A 90 -2.90 -0.72 -6.49
CA ASP A 90 -3.15 -2.16 -6.35
C ASP A 90 -3.10 -2.57 -4.88
N LEU A 91 -4.25 -2.49 -4.20
CA LEU A 91 -4.36 -2.79 -2.78
C LEU A 91 -4.03 -4.26 -2.46
N THR A 92 -4.29 -5.18 -3.39
CA THR A 92 -3.99 -6.60 -3.21
C THR A 92 -2.49 -6.82 -3.23
N LYS A 93 -1.77 -6.26 -4.23
CA LYS A 93 -0.30 -6.32 -4.26
C LYS A 93 0.34 -5.57 -3.09
N ALA A 94 -0.20 -4.43 -2.70
CA ALA A 94 0.27 -3.70 -1.53
C ALA A 94 0.15 -4.53 -0.25
N SER A 95 -1.00 -5.17 -0.02
CA SER A 95 -1.20 -6.06 1.13
C SER A 95 -0.23 -7.25 1.10
N GLY A 96 -0.09 -7.92 -0.05
CA GLY A 96 0.86 -9.02 -0.22
C GLY A 96 2.31 -8.60 0.00
N GLY A 97 2.69 -7.42 -0.50
CA GLY A 97 4.00 -6.82 -0.28
C GLY A 97 4.28 -6.55 1.19
N LEU A 98 3.31 -6.01 1.95
CA LEU A 98 3.46 -5.79 3.39
C LEU A 98 3.63 -7.09 4.19
N ILE A 99 2.92 -8.15 3.82
CA ILE A 99 3.12 -9.49 4.39
C ILE A 99 4.53 -10.00 4.06
N GLY A 100 4.94 -9.87 2.80
CA GLY A 100 6.28 -10.24 2.35
C GLY A 100 7.37 -9.49 3.11
N MET A 101 7.21 -8.18 3.31
CA MET A 101 8.11 -7.38 4.15
C MET A 101 8.18 -7.96 5.57
N SER A 102 7.03 -8.22 6.21
CA SER A 102 7.00 -8.75 7.58
C SER A 102 7.70 -10.10 7.76
N ASN A 103 7.76 -10.91 6.69
CA ASN A 103 8.46 -12.20 6.69
C ASN A 103 9.95 -12.04 6.39
N SER A 104 10.33 -11.02 5.64
CA SER A 104 11.68 -10.78 5.15
C SER A 104 12.48 -9.75 5.96
N LEU A 105 11.91 -9.18 7.02
CA LEU A 105 12.56 -8.17 7.86
C LEU A 105 13.96 -8.58 8.34
N GLY A 106 14.14 -9.87 8.66
CA GLY A 106 15.38 -10.44 9.18
C GLY A 106 16.28 -11.00 8.09
N SER A 107 15.82 -10.98 6.83
CA SER A 107 16.60 -11.47 5.70
C SER A 107 17.66 -10.45 5.28
N SER A 108 18.77 -10.97 4.80
CA SER A 108 19.85 -10.21 4.15
C SER A 108 19.96 -10.50 2.65
N ASP A 109 19.04 -11.29 2.09
CA ASP A 109 19.05 -11.74 0.70
C ASP A 109 18.48 -10.72 -0.31
N GLY A 110 17.88 -9.63 0.20
CA GLY A 110 17.27 -8.58 -0.61
C GLY A 110 15.77 -8.76 -0.87
N SER A 111 15.15 -9.85 -0.40
CA SER A 111 13.70 -10.07 -0.52
C SER A 111 12.87 -8.93 0.09
N LEU A 112 13.34 -8.34 1.20
CA LEU A 112 12.72 -7.15 1.80
C LEU A 112 12.65 -5.97 0.82
N ALA A 113 13.70 -5.72 0.05
CA ALA A 113 13.74 -4.62 -0.91
C ALA A 113 12.74 -4.85 -2.05
N LEU A 114 12.59 -6.09 -2.52
CA LEU A 114 11.57 -6.43 -3.53
C LEU A 114 10.16 -6.17 -3.00
N HIS A 115 9.86 -6.68 -1.80
CA HIS A 115 8.54 -6.49 -1.19
C HIS A 115 8.24 -5.02 -0.91
N LEU A 116 9.21 -4.26 -0.41
CA LEU A 116 9.09 -2.82 -0.20
C LEU A 116 8.80 -2.10 -1.52
N SER A 117 9.57 -2.39 -2.57
CA SER A 117 9.36 -1.76 -3.88
C SER A 117 7.97 -2.07 -4.45
N ALA A 118 7.46 -3.27 -4.21
CA ALA A 118 6.11 -3.67 -4.62
C ALA A 118 5.04 -2.89 -3.87
N VAL A 119 5.19 -2.68 -2.55
CA VAL A 119 4.28 -1.84 -1.75
C VAL A 119 4.32 -0.40 -2.26
N GLN A 120 5.52 0.16 -2.43
CA GLN A 120 5.71 1.55 -2.89
C GLN A 120 5.08 1.77 -4.27
N ALA A 121 5.31 0.88 -5.22
CA ALA A 121 4.68 0.96 -6.54
C ALA A 121 3.16 0.84 -6.46
N SER A 122 2.65 -0.10 -5.66
CA SER A 122 1.21 -0.40 -5.57
C SER A 122 0.40 0.67 -4.83
N LEU A 123 1.03 1.41 -3.92
CA LEU A 123 0.42 2.52 -3.18
C LEU A 123 0.88 3.90 -3.69
N LYS A 124 1.69 3.94 -4.77
CA LYS A 124 2.32 5.16 -5.29
C LYS A 124 3.07 5.98 -4.24
N LEU A 125 3.75 5.30 -3.34
CA LEU A 125 4.63 5.92 -2.37
C LEU A 125 5.97 6.28 -3.04
N PRO A 126 6.76 7.17 -2.44
CA PRO A 126 8.15 7.39 -2.84
C PRO A 126 8.91 6.06 -2.92
N ARG A 127 9.74 5.90 -3.96
CA ARG A 127 10.51 4.67 -4.19
C ARG A 127 11.92 4.83 -3.61
N ASP A 128 12.34 3.87 -2.80
CA ASP A 128 13.68 3.90 -2.17
C ASP A 128 14.75 3.23 -3.03
N TYR A 129 14.35 2.33 -3.93
CA TYR A 129 15.24 1.53 -4.76
C TYR A 129 15.03 1.80 -6.24
N SER A 130 16.13 1.84 -7.00
CA SER A 130 16.08 1.91 -8.45
C SER A 130 15.68 0.56 -9.05
N ASP A 131 15.03 0.58 -10.22
CA ASP A 131 14.62 -0.64 -10.92
C ASP A 131 15.82 -1.53 -11.31
N GLU A 132 16.99 -0.92 -11.56
CA GLU A 132 18.23 -1.65 -11.84
C GLU A 132 18.71 -2.44 -10.61
N PHE A 133 18.67 -1.84 -9.42
CA PHE A 133 19.04 -2.52 -8.17
C PHE A 133 18.11 -3.70 -7.88
N LEU A 134 16.80 -3.52 -8.09
CA LEU A 134 15.82 -4.57 -7.87
C LEU A 134 16.04 -5.77 -8.82
N ARG A 135 16.33 -5.52 -10.10
CA ARG A 135 16.66 -6.57 -11.08
C ARG A 135 17.91 -7.36 -10.69
N GLN A 136 18.92 -6.69 -10.13
CA GLN A 136 20.12 -7.38 -9.64
C GLN A 136 19.80 -8.33 -8.48
N ILE A 137 18.94 -7.91 -7.55
CA ILE A 137 18.47 -8.77 -6.44
C ILE A 137 17.69 -9.97 -6.98
N GLU A 138 16.73 -9.75 -7.88
CA GLU A 138 15.93 -10.83 -8.48
C GLU A 138 16.83 -11.86 -9.17
N THR A 139 17.82 -11.41 -9.95
CA THR A 139 18.77 -12.29 -10.64
C THR A 139 19.59 -13.12 -9.65
N ARG A 140 20.06 -12.50 -8.56
CA ARG A 140 20.82 -13.20 -7.50
C ARG A 140 19.98 -14.25 -6.78
N MET A 141 18.70 -13.99 -6.54
CA MET A 141 17.80 -14.95 -5.89
C MET A 141 17.38 -16.09 -6.81
N ALA A 142 17.15 -15.82 -8.10
CA ALA A 142 16.89 -16.85 -9.10
C ALA A 142 18.08 -17.81 -9.27
N GLY A 143 19.32 -17.31 -9.16
CA GLY A 143 20.52 -18.15 -9.22
C GLY A 143 20.79 -19.02 -7.97
N ARG A 144 20.13 -18.75 -6.82
CA ARG A 144 20.29 -19.53 -5.57
C ARG A 144 19.33 -20.70 -5.44
N SER A 145 18.34 -20.80 -6.33
CA SER A 145 17.30 -21.84 -6.32
C SER A 145 17.60 -23.01 -7.26
N GLY A 146 18.82 -23.06 -7.82
CA GLY A 146 19.34 -24.15 -8.66
C GLY A 146 20.35 -25.03 -7.94
#